data_AF-A0A3N0ZE52-F1
#
_entry.id   AF-A0A3N0ZE52-F1
#
_cell.length_a   1.000
_cell.length_b   1.000
_cell.length_c   1.000
_cell.angle_alpha   90.00
_cell.angle_beta   90.00
_cell.angle_gamma   90.00
#
_symmetry.space_group_name_H-M   'P 1'
#
loop_
_entity.id
_entity.type
_entity.pdbx_description
1 polymer ?
#
loop_
_entity_poly.entity_id
_entity_poly.type
_entity_poly.pdbx_seq_one_letter_code
_entity_poly.pdbx_strand_id
1 'polypeptide(L)'
;MNRDKLKVVFLLSLLIVGFILNNIIVFLFLNLLLLVVFPANERQNLAYLRKPKFLLSITLISVLPLLLSYWNENNFIETLVLVSKVLLRALFVLQMMSILYNRINKDRIVRYFDKIFPHFQENLELTIETMTKLKQNLIENKSLIFTNAFWKKLVFHPKATLKNLIARAWTVYLANRND
;
A
#
# COMPACT_ATOMS: atom_id res chain seq x y z
N MET A 1 -25.54 -16.75 -18.47
CA MET A 1 -24.75 -15.50 -18.35
C MET A 1 -23.61 -15.73 -17.37
N ASN A 2 -22.36 -15.46 -17.74
CA ASN A 2 -21.21 -15.85 -16.92
C ASN A 2 -21.09 -14.92 -15.69
N ARG A 3 -21.32 -15.44 -14.48
CA ARG A 3 -21.45 -14.68 -13.22
C ARG A 3 -20.24 -13.76 -12.95
N ASP A 4 -19.05 -14.18 -13.41
CA ASP A 4 -17.81 -13.39 -13.29
C ASP A 4 -17.77 -12.18 -14.22
N LYS A 5 -18.26 -12.30 -15.46
CA LYS A 5 -18.35 -11.16 -16.39
C LYS A 5 -19.28 -10.08 -15.82
N LEU A 6 -20.38 -10.51 -15.20
CA LEU A 6 -21.38 -9.62 -14.60
C LEU A 6 -20.81 -8.84 -13.41
N LYS A 7 -19.99 -9.51 -12.57
CA LYS A 7 -19.27 -8.85 -11.46
C LYS A 7 -18.22 -7.84 -11.96
N VAL A 8 -17.49 -8.13 -13.04
CA VAL A 8 -16.51 -7.19 -13.62
C VAL A 8 -17.23 -5.97 -14.19
N VAL A 9 -18.34 -6.16 -14.93
CA VAL A 9 -19.14 -5.05 -15.44
C VAL A 9 -19.67 -4.21 -14.27
N PHE A 10 -20.22 -4.83 -13.23
CA PHE A 10 -20.69 -4.14 -12.03
C PHE A 10 -19.59 -3.32 -11.34
N LEU A 11 -18.38 -3.87 -11.23
CA LEU A 11 -17.21 -3.15 -10.70
C LEU A 11 -16.87 -1.94 -11.59
N LEU A 12 -16.80 -2.11 -12.91
CA LEU A 12 -16.53 -0.98 -13.82
C LEU A 12 -17.61 0.11 -13.71
N SER A 13 -18.89 -0.27 -13.59
CA SER A 13 -19.99 0.67 -13.36
C SER A 13 -19.83 1.43 -12.06
N LEU A 14 -19.49 0.74 -10.95
CA LEU A 14 -19.23 1.38 -9.66
C LEU A 14 -18.07 2.37 -9.71
N LEU A 15 -17.02 2.06 -10.48
CA LEU A 15 -15.87 2.93 -10.65
C LEU A 15 -16.25 4.24 -11.37
N ILE A 16 -17.07 4.14 -12.43
CA ILE A 16 -17.61 5.29 -13.16
C ILE A 16 -18.50 6.14 -12.24
N VAL A 17 -19.43 5.51 -11.52
CA VAL A 17 -20.33 6.19 -10.57
C VAL A 17 -19.54 6.92 -9.50
N GLY A 18 -18.50 6.30 -8.93
CA GLY A 18 -17.62 6.94 -7.95
C GLY A 18 -16.81 8.12 -8.51
N PHE A 19 -16.56 8.17 -9.83
CA PHE A 19 -15.89 9.29 -10.47
C PHE A 19 -16.84 10.47 -10.72
N ILE A 20 -18.08 10.19 -11.11
CA ILE A 20 -19.11 11.19 -11.40
C ILE A 20 -19.64 11.82 -10.11
N LEU A 21 -19.99 10.99 -9.13
CA LEU A 21 -20.56 11.43 -7.88
C LEU A 21 -19.45 11.85 -6.91
N ASN A 22 -18.97 13.08 -7.10
CA ASN A 22 -17.90 13.69 -6.31
C ASN A 22 -18.41 14.14 -4.93
N ASN A 23 -18.95 13.23 -4.11
CA ASN A 23 -19.50 13.50 -2.78
C ASN A 23 -18.90 12.54 -1.73
N ILE A 24 -18.54 13.07 -0.56
CA ILE A 24 -17.93 12.30 0.54
C ILE A 24 -18.83 11.17 1.05
N ILE A 25 -20.15 11.40 1.14
CA ILE A 25 -21.14 10.41 1.57
C ILE A 25 -21.20 9.26 0.57
N VAL A 26 -21.09 9.56 -0.73
CA VAL A 26 -21.10 8.55 -1.79
C VAL A 26 -19.87 7.67 -1.69
N PHE A 27 -18.67 8.23 -1.48
CA PHE A 27 -17.47 7.41 -1.28
C PHE A 27 -17.56 6.54 -0.03
N LEU A 28 -18.12 7.04 1.07
CA LEU A 28 -18.39 6.24 2.27
C LEU A 28 -19.31 5.06 1.97
N PHE A 29 -20.44 5.32 1.31
CA PHE A 29 -21.39 4.29 0.92
C PHE A 29 -20.76 3.25 -0.03
N LEU A 30 -20.00 3.69 -1.04
CA LEU A 30 -19.33 2.81 -1.99
C LEU A 30 -18.29 1.90 -1.31
N ASN A 31 -17.50 2.43 -0.37
CA ASN A 31 -16.56 1.63 0.40
C ASN A 31 -17.28 0.59 1.28
N LEU A 32 -18.38 0.96 1.95
CA LEU A 32 -19.19 0.04 2.73
C LEU A 32 -19.84 -1.04 1.84
N LEU A 33 -20.38 -0.65 0.69
CA LEU A 33 -20.98 -1.56 -0.28
C LEU A 33 -19.96 -2.62 -0.75
N LEU A 34 -18.72 -2.22 -1.05
CA LEU A 34 -17.66 -3.16 -1.42
C LEU A 34 -17.31 -4.14 -0.29
N LEU A 35 -17.35 -3.69 0.98
CA LEU A 35 -17.11 -4.55 2.14
C LEU A 35 -18.22 -5.59 2.36
N VAL A 36 -19.45 -5.28 1.97
CA VAL A 36 -20.62 -6.17 2.12
C VAL A 36 -20.75 -7.11 0.92
N VAL A 37 -20.62 -6.60 -0.30
CA VAL A 37 -20.86 -7.38 -1.54
C VAL A 37 -19.76 -8.41 -1.80
N PHE A 38 -18.52 -8.15 -1.39
CA PHE A 38 -17.40 -9.03 -1.67
C PHE A 38 -16.94 -9.80 -0.41
N PRO A 39 -16.90 -11.14 -0.42
CA PRO A 39 -16.48 -11.93 0.74
C PRO A 39 -14.99 -11.72 1.07
N ALA A 40 -14.61 -11.99 2.32
CA ALA A 40 -13.25 -11.76 2.83
C ALA A 40 -12.16 -12.47 2.00
N ASN A 41 -12.48 -13.63 1.40
CA ASN A 41 -11.57 -14.40 0.55
C ASN A 41 -11.23 -13.64 -0.76
N GLU A 42 -12.21 -12.96 -1.36
CA GLU A 42 -11.97 -12.11 -2.55
C GLU A 42 -11.21 -10.83 -2.19
N ARG A 43 -11.17 -10.49 -0.90
CA ARG A 43 -10.48 -9.35 -0.30
C ARG A 43 -9.10 -9.69 0.28
N GLN A 44 -8.58 -10.91 0.13
CA GLN A 44 -7.28 -11.29 0.71
C GLN A 44 -6.13 -10.39 0.23
N ASN A 45 -6.14 -9.96 -1.04
CA ASN A 45 -5.17 -9.00 -1.57
C ASN A 45 -5.32 -7.58 -0.99
N LEU A 46 -6.41 -7.26 -0.27
CA LEU A 46 -6.54 -6.01 0.50
C LEU A 46 -5.62 -5.99 1.73
N ALA A 47 -5.10 -7.14 2.19
CA ALA A 47 -4.18 -7.18 3.33
C ALA A 47 -2.93 -6.33 3.09
N TYR A 48 -2.47 -6.22 1.83
CA TYR A 48 -1.37 -5.33 1.47
C TYR A 48 -1.75 -3.85 1.58
N LEU A 49 -2.97 -3.49 1.17
CA LEU A 49 -3.50 -2.12 1.28
C LEU A 49 -3.73 -1.70 2.73
N ARG A 50 -3.94 -2.66 3.62
CA ARG A 50 -4.05 -2.44 5.08
C ARG A 50 -2.71 -2.27 5.77
N LYS A 51 -1.58 -2.46 5.07
CA LYS A 51 -0.27 -2.23 5.69
C LYS A 51 -0.16 -0.75 6.05
N PRO A 52 0.13 -0.41 7.32
CA PRO A 52 0.16 0.97 7.78
C PRO A 52 1.16 1.82 6.99
N LYS A 53 2.27 1.22 6.53
CA LYS A 53 3.27 1.87 5.67
C LYS A 53 2.70 2.31 4.32
N PHE A 54 1.82 1.51 3.71
CA PHE A 54 1.23 1.79 2.41
C PHE A 54 0.15 2.88 2.51
N LEU A 55 -0.67 2.80 3.55
CA LEU A 55 -1.64 3.85 3.90
C LEU A 55 -0.92 5.17 4.16
N LEU A 56 0.16 5.17 4.96
CA LEU A 56 0.97 6.36 5.21
C LEU A 56 1.53 6.98 3.93
N SER A 57 2.04 6.17 3.00
CA SER A 57 2.57 6.68 1.73
C SER A 57 1.47 7.26 0.84
N ILE A 58 0.27 6.66 0.80
CA ILE A 58 -0.87 7.24 0.08
C ILE A 58 -1.30 8.54 0.71
N THR A 59 -1.42 8.58 2.03
CA THR A 59 -1.77 9.79 2.77
C THR A 59 -0.73 10.88 2.49
N LEU A 60 0.57 10.59 2.55
CA LEU A 60 1.62 11.56 2.21
C LEU A 60 1.50 12.09 0.78
N ILE A 61 1.30 11.22 -0.22
CA ILE A 61 1.21 11.64 -1.63
C ILE A 61 -0.06 12.46 -1.90
N SER A 62 -1.18 12.09 -1.27
CA SER A 62 -2.49 12.68 -1.56
C SER A 62 -2.84 13.88 -0.68
N VAL A 63 -2.35 13.93 0.55
CA VAL A 63 -2.71 14.93 1.57
C VAL A 63 -1.68 16.04 1.69
N LEU A 64 -0.38 15.74 1.51
CA LEU A 64 0.68 16.75 1.64
C LEU A 64 0.52 17.93 0.65
N PRO A 65 0.18 17.71 -0.64
CA PRO A 65 -0.04 18.83 -1.57
C PRO A 65 -1.23 19.70 -1.18
N LEU A 66 -2.28 19.10 -0.63
CA LEU A 66 -3.49 19.80 -0.18
C LEU A 66 -3.22 20.61 1.08
N LEU A 67 -2.51 20.04 2.05
CA LEU A 67 -2.10 20.77 3.25
C LEU A 67 -1.21 21.96 2.89
N LEU A 68 -0.25 21.79 1.97
CA LEU A 68 0.62 22.89 1.53
C LEU A 68 -0.16 23.99 0.79
N SER A 69 -1.16 23.64 -0.01
CA SER A 69 -1.98 24.60 -0.74
C SER A 69 -2.89 25.43 0.18
N TYR A 70 -3.44 24.82 1.23
CA TYR A 70 -4.44 25.46 2.09
C TYR A 70 -3.90 25.95 3.44
N TRP A 71 -2.64 25.69 3.76
CA TRP A 71 -1.97 26.22 4.96
C TRP A 71 -2.02 27.75 5.04
N ASN A 72 -2.03 28.42 3.88
CA ASN A 72 -2.04 29.89 3.80
C ASN A 72 -3.44 30.51 3.91
N GLU A 73 -4.53 29.73 3.81
CA GLU A 73 -5.89 30.28 3.67
C GLU A 73 -6.74 30.19 4.96
N ASN A 74 -6.20 29.70 6.08
CA ASN A 74 -6.92 29.53 7.36
C ASN A 74 -8.22 28.70 7.31
N ASN A 75 -8.51 28.01 6.18
CA ASN A 75 -9.71 27.20 5.97
C ASN A 75 -9.48 25.74 6.41
N PHE A 76 -9.19 25.53 7.70
CA PHE A 76 -8.85 24.21 8.24
C PHE A 76 -9.96 23.16 8.04
N ILE A 77 -11.23 23.54 8.23
CA ILE A 77 -12.36 22.62 8.13
C ILE A 77 -12.58 22.16 6.69
N GLU A 78 -12.57 23.09 5.72
CA GLU A 78 -12.71 22.74 4.30
C GLU A 78 -11.54 21.87 3.82
N THR A 79 -10.33 22.18 4.26
CA THR A 79 -9.14 21.36 3.98
C THR A 79 -9.32 19.94 4.50
N LEU A 80 -9.82 19.78 5.73
CA LEU A 80 -10.03 18.48 6.35
C LEU A 80 -11.12 17.67 5.62
N VAL A 81 -12.19 18.32 5.17
CA VAL A 81 -13.24 17.69 4.35
C VAL A 81 -12.67 17.24 3.00
N LEU A 82 -11.89 18.10 2.33
CA LEU A 82 -11.27 17.81 1.04
C LEU A 82 -10.29 16.63 1.14
N VAL A 83 -9.43 16.64 2.16
CA VAL A 83 -8.48 15.56 2.47
C VAL A 83 -9.21 14.26 2.72
N SER A 84 -10.25 14.28 3.55
CA SER A 84 -11.04 13.08 3.86
C SER A 84 -11.70 12.50 2.60
N LYS A 85 -12.22 13.36 1.74
CA LYS A 85 -12.82 12.99 0.46
C LYS A 85 -11.80 12.33 -0.49
N VAL A 86 -10.60 12.90 -0.60
CA VAL A 86 -9.53 12.34 -1.44
C VAL A 86 -9.05 10.99 -0.91
N LEU A 87 -8.87 10.87 0.40
CA LEU A 87 -8.49 9.60 1.03
C LEU A 87 -9.53 8.50 0.81
N LEU A 88 -10.82 8.81 1.01
CA LEU A 88 -11.91 7.86 0.78
C LEU A 88 -11.99 7.41 -0.68
N ARG A 89 -11.76 8.33 -1.63
CA ARG A 89 -11.70 8.02 -3.06
C ARG A 89 -10.50 7.12 -3.39
N ALA A 90 -9.31 7.45 -2.89
CA ALA A 90 -8.12 6.64 -3.10
C ALA A 90 -8.33 5.22 -2.55
N LEU A 91 -8.90 5.12 -1.35
CA LEU A 91 -9.19 3.85 -0.70
C LEU A 91 -10.21 3.01 -1.49
N PHE A 92 -11.27 3.63 -2.01
CA PHE A 92 -12.24 2.99 -2.89
C PHE A 92 -11.56 2.42 -4.16
N VAL A 93 -10.77 3.23 -4.87
CA VAL A 93 -10.08 2.80 -6.10
C VAL A 93 -9.12 1.64 -5.82
N LEU A 94 -8.40 1.68 -4.71
CA LEU A 94 -7.49 0.60 -4.33
C LEU A 94 -8.23 -0.70 -4.01
N GLN A 95 -9.36 -0.61 -3.29
CA GLN A 95 -10.20 -1.78 -3.03
C GLN A 95 -10.71 -2.41 -4.33
N MET A 96 -11.18 -1.57 -5.26
CA MET A 96 -11.64 -1.98 -6.59
C MET A 96 -10.55 -2.72 -7.37
N MET A 97 -9.35 -2.12 -7.46
CA MET A 97 -8.22 -2.72 -8.16
C MET A 97 -7.79 -4.05 -7.55
N SER A 98 -7.81 -4.16 -6.22
CA SER A 98 -7.45 -5.40 -5.54
C SER A 98 -8.45 -6.53 -5.79
N ILE A 99 -9.75 -6.24 -5.77
CA ILE A 99 -10.82 -7.20 -6.08
C ILE A 99 -10.72 -7.65 -7.54
N LEU A 100 -10.49 -6.71 -8.47
CA LEU A 100 -10.26 -7.01 -9.88
C LEU A 100 -9.02 -7.90 -10.07
N TYR A 101 -7.90 -7.53 -9.45
CA TYR A 101 -6.64 -8.26 -9.57
C TYR A 101 -6.73 -9.69 -9.04
N ASN A 102 -7.48 -9.92 -7.96
CA ASN A 102 -7.66 -11.26 -7.39
C ASN A 102 -8.40 -12.22 -8.34
N ARG A 103 -9.22 -11.69 -9.26
CA ARG A 103 -9.99 -12.48 -10.23
C ARG A 103 -9.27 -12.68 -11.55
N ILE A 104 -8.14 -12.01 -11.75
CA ILE A 104 -7.32 -12.16 -12.95
C ILE A 104 -6.49 -13.45 -12.81
N ASN A 105 -6.75 -14.43 -13.68
CA ASN A 105 -5.87 -15.57 -13.84
C ASN A 105 -4.56 -15.09 -14.50
N LYS A 106 -3.49 -15.01 -13.71
CA LYS A 106 -2.16 -14.56 -14.15
C LYS A 106 -1.65 -15.41 -15.31
N ASP A 107 -1.86 -16.72 -15.28
CA ASP A 107 -1.44 -17.65 -16.34
C ASP A 107 -2.19 -17.40 -17.65
N ARG A 108 -3.43 -16.90 -17.58
CA ARG A 108 -4.17 -16.48 -18.77
C ARG A 108 -3.56 -15.20 -19.36
N ILE A 109 -3.17 -14.23 -18.53
CA ILE A 109 -2.47 -13.03 -19.00
C ILE A 109 -1.13 -13.42 -19.63
N VAL A 110 -0.32 -14.19 -18.94
CA VAL A 110 1.01 -14.62 -19.44
C VAL A 110 0.86 -15.32 -20.79
N ARG A 111 -0.07 -16.27 -20.93
CA ARG A 111 -0.35 -16.93 -22.22
C ARG A 111 -0.85 -15.99 -23.32
N TYR A 112 -1.58 -14.92 -22.98
CA TYR A 112 -1.99 -13.93 -23.97
C TYR A 112 -0.81 -13.09 -24.44
N PHE A 113 0.06 -12.67 -23.52
CA PHE A 113 1.26 -11.90 -23.85
C PHE A 113 2.29 -12.75 -24.60
N ASP A 114 2.44 -14.02 -24.26
CA ASP A 114 3.35 -14.95 -24.93
C ASP A 114 2.97 -15.21 -26.40
N LYS A 115 1.67 -15.08 -26.73
CA LYS A 115 1.20 -15.12 -28.13
C LYS A 115 1.56 -13.89 -28.94
N ILE A 116 1.74 -12.74 -28.30
CA ILE A 116 2.04 -11.45 -28.96
C ILE A 116 3.57 -11.22 -28.96
N PHE A 117 4.22 -11.61 -27.88
CA PHE A 117 5.65 -11.47 -27.65
C PHE A 117 6.23 -12.86 -27.37
N PRO A 118 6.95 -13.46 -28.33
CA PRO A 118 7.62 -14.74 -28.12
C PRO A 118 8.56 -14.67 -26.91
N HIS A 119 8.63 -15.75 -26.12
CA HIS A 119 9.46 -15.83 -24.91
C HIS A 119 9.10 -14.82 -23.81
N PHE A 120 7.87 -14.28 -23.80
CA PHE A 120 7.44 -13.34 -22.76
C PHE A 120 7.51 -13.98 -21.38
N GLN A 121 7.08 -15.25 -21.27
CA GLN A 121 7.13 -15.96 -20.00
C GLN A 121 8.56 -16.11 -19.47
N GLU A 122 9.49 -16.55 -20.32
CA GLU A 122 10.90 -16.72 -19.98
C GLU A 122 11.56 -15.38 -19.57
N ASN A 123 11.27 -14.30 -20.32
CA ASN A 123 11.74 -12.96 -19.98
C ASN A 123 11.15 -12.43 -18.67
N LEU A 124 9.88 -12.73 -18.38
CA LEU A 124 9.23 -12.37 -17.13
C LEU A 124 9.88 -13.09 -15.95
N GLU A 125 10.15 -14.40 -16.09
CA GLU A 125 10.81 -15.22 -15.07
C GLU A 125 12.24 -14.71 -14.78
N LEU A 126 13.04 -14.45 -15.82
CA LEU A 126 14.36 -13.82 -15.73
C LEU A 126 14.31 -12.46 -15.04
N THR A 127 13.31 -11.63 -15.36
CA THR A 127 13.12 -10.32 -14.74
C THR A 127 12.80 -10.44 -13.25
N ILE A 128 11.90 -11.36 -12.89
CA ILE A 128 11.53 -11.62 -11.49
C ILE A 128 12.73 -12.14 -10.70
N GLU A 129 13.51 -13.06 -11.29
CA GLU A 129 14.72 -13.60 -10.67
C GLU A 129 15.75 -12.48 -10.44
N THR A 130 15.98 -11.65 -11.46
CA THR A 130 16.92 -10.52 -11.38
C THR A 130 16.48 -9.49 -10.34
N MET A 131 15.19 -9.12 -10.31
CA MET A 131 14.65 -8.23 -9.27
C MET A 131 14.77 -8.82 -7.87
N THR A 132 14.61 -10.15 -7.74
CA THR A 132 14.73 -10.83 -6.45
C THR A 132 16.17 -10.82 -5.96
N LYS A 133 17.14 -11.14 -6.83
CA LYS A 133 18.58 -11.03 -6.54
C LYS A 133 18.96 -9.59 -6.17
N LEU A 134 18.47 -8.61 -6.93
CA LEU A 134 18.74 -7.20 -6.68
C LEU A 134 18.16 -6.74 -5.33
N LYS A 135 16.94 -7.18 -5.00
CA LYS A 135 16.33 -6.96 -3.69
C LYS A 135 17.15 -7.59 -2.56
N GLN A 136 17.62 -8.82 -2.72
CA GLN A 136 18.47 -9.51 -1.74
C GLN A 136 19.79 -8.77 -1.54
N ASN A 137 20.48 -8.40 -2.62
CA ASN A 137 21.71 -7.61 -2.56
C ASN A 137 21.49 -6.26 -1.86
N LEU A 138 20.35 -5.59 -2.09
CA LEU A 138 20.01 -4.35 -1.38
C LEU A 138 19.73 -4.56 0.11
N ILE A 139 19.14 -5.70 0.49
CA ILE A 139 18.89 -6.05 1.90
C ILE A 139 20.21 -6.37 2.61
N GLU A 140 21.05 -7.19 1.99
CA GLU A 140 22.37 -7.57 2.48
C GLU A 140 23.28 -6.35 2.61
N ASN A 141 23.32 -5.47 1.61
CA ASN A 141 24.09 -4.23 1.68
C ASN A 141 23.53 -3.22 2.70
N LYS A 142 22.21 -3.18 2.94
CA LYS A 142 21.64 -2.38 4.04
C LYS A 142 22.13 -2.85 5.41
N SER A 143 22.33 -4.16 5.61
CA SER A 143 22.87 -4.70 6.85
C SER A 143 24.32 -4.24 7.09
N LEU A 144 25.16 -4.25 6.05
CA LEU A 144 26.56 -3.80 6.08
C LEU A 144 26.72 -2.31 6.34
N ILE A 145 25.85 -1.47 5.78
CA ILE A 145 25.82 -0.03 6.05
C ILE A 145 25.38 0.25 7.49
N PHE A 146 24.41 -0.51 8.01
CA PHE A 146 23.93 -0.34 9.39
C PHE A 146 24.96 -0.82 10.42
N THR A 147 25.62 -1.96 10.20
CA THR A 147 26.71 -2.42 11.08
C THR A 147 27.91 -1.48 11.02
N ASN A 148 28.32 -1.01 9.83
CA ASN A 148 29.41 -0.03 9.74
C ASN A 148 29.06 1.31 10.40
N ALA A 149 27.82 1.79 10.28
CA ALA A 149 27.37 3.01 10.95
C ALA A 149 27.22 2.82 12.48
N PHE A 150 26.77 1.64 12.92
CA PHE A 150 26.64 1.28 14.33
C PHE A 150 28.01 1.12 15.00
N TRP A 151 28.96 0.40 14.40
CA TRP A 151 30.31 0.26 14.90
C TRP A 151 31.07 1.59 14.91
N LYS A 152 30.92 2.43 13.86
CA LYS A 152 31.47 3.79 13.89
C LYS A 152 30.87 4.60 15.05
N LYS A 153 29.54 4.61 15.23
CA LYS A 153 28.92 5.33 16.37
C LYS A 153 29.29 4.75 17.73
N LEU A 154 29.50 3.44 17.85
CA LEU A 154 29.95 2.78 19.08
C LEU A 154 31.39 3.22 19.44
N VAL A 155 32.29 3.29 18.46
CA VAL A 155 33.68 3.70 18.65
C VAL A 155 33.80 5.20 18.98
N PHE A 156 33.07 6.07 18.28
CA PHE A 156 33.18 7.53 18.47
C PHE A 156 32.30 8.08 19.59
N HIS A 157 31.16 7.46 19.90
CA HIS A 157 30.22 7.91 20.94
C HIS A 157 29.68 6.73 21.78
N PRO A 158 30.56 6.04 22.53
CA PRO A 158 30.20 4.81 23.26
C PRO A 158 29.13 5.06 24.34
N LYS A 159 29.25 6.14 25.12
CA LYS A 159 28.31 6.45 26.22
C LYS A 159 26.89 6.70 25.74
N ALA A 160 26.71 7.42 24.63
CA ALA A 160 25.40 7.73 24.06
C ALA A 160 24.74 6.48 23.44
N THR A 161 25.55 5.63 22.80
CA THR A 161 25.09 4.38 22.18
C THR A 161 24.67 3.36 23.24
N LEU A 162 25.43 3.21 24.33
CA LEU A 162 25.06 2.35 25.46
C LEU A 162 23.77 2.81 26.13
N LYS A 163 23.62 4.12 26.38
CA LYS A 163 22.41 4.69 27.01
C LYS A 163 21.16 4.40 26.19
N ASN A 164 21.24 4.50 24.86
CA ASN A 164 20.13 4.18 23.97
C ASN A 164 19.82 2.68 23.89
N LEU A 165 20.84 1.82 23.94
CA LEU A 165 20.64 0.37 23.97
C LEU A 165 20.00 -0.09 25.28
N ILE A 166 20.44 0.46 26.41
CA ILE A 166 19.85 0.18 27.73
C ILE A 166 18.41 0.70 27.80
N ALA A 167 18.14 1.92 27.32
CA ALA A 167 16.77 2.45 27.27
C ALA A 167 15.84 1.60 26.38
N ARG A 168 16.34 1.09 25.25
CA ARG A 168 15.60 0.15 24.41
C ARG A 168 15.39 -1.21 25.07
N ALA A 169 16.42 -1.77 25.70
CA ALA A 169 16.29 -3.03 26.43
C ALA A 169 15.30 -2.92 27.60
N TRP A 170 15.33 -1.78 28.30
CA TRP A 170 14.42 -1.48 29.41
C TRP A 170 12.97 -1.33 28.97
N THR A 171 12.73 -0.66 27.83
CA THR A 171 11.37 -0.53 27.26
C THR A 171 10.82 -1.85 26.75
N VAL A 172 11.65 -2.71 26.17
CA VAL A 172 11.25 -4.07 25.76
C VAL A 172 10.99 -4.97 26.97
N TYR A 173 11.82 -4.89 28.02
CA TYR A 173 11.60 -5.61 29.27
C TYR A 173 10.28 -5.20 29.95
N LEU A 174 9.99 -3.90 30.01
CA LEU A 174 8.73 -3.39 30.55
C LEU A 174 7.51 -3.83 29.71
N ALA A 175 7.64 -3.86 28.39
CA ALA A 175 6.58 -4.34 27.50
C ALA A 175 6.27 -5.83 27.73
N ASN A 176 7.30 -6.67 27.90
CA ASN A 176 7.14 -8.11 28.16
C ASN A 176 6.72 -8.45 29.61
N ARG A 177 6.68 -7.48 30.52
CA ARG A 177 6.25 -7.68 31.92
C ARG A 177 4.79 -7.26 32.14
N ASN A 178 4.19 -6.57 31.16
CA ASN A 178 2.82 -6.08 31.20
C ASN A 178 1.85 -6.93 30.33
N ASP A 179 2.34 -8.07 29.82
CA ASP A 179 1.56 -9.22 29.34
C ASP A 179 1.65 -10.36 30.37
#